data_AF-A0A5G2QCG3-F1
#
_entry.id   AF-A0A5G2QCG3-F1
#
_cell.length_a   1.000
_cell.length_b   1.000
_cell.length_c   1.000
_cell.angle_alpha   90.00
_cell.angle_beta   90.00
_cell.angle_gamma   90.00
#
_symmetry.space_group_name_H-M   'P 1'
#
loop_
_entity.id
_entity.type
_entity.pdbx_description
1 polymer ?
#
loop_
_entity_poly.entity_id
_entity_poly.type
_entity_poly.pdbx_seq_one_letter_code
_entity_poly.pdbx_strand_id
1 'polypeptide(L)'
;MAEAADAVRLLLSSTALWLLLLGAGTASASKAVTAHLTAKWPETPLLLEASEFMAEESNEKFWQFLETVQELAIYKKTESDYSYYNLILKKAGQFLDNLHINLLKFAFSIRAYSPTVQMFQQIAADEPPPDGCDAFVVIHKKHTCKINQIKKLLKKATSRPRPYLFKGDHKFPTNRENLPVIILYAEMGTRAFRQFHTVLSEKAQNGEILYVLRHYIQKPASQKMYLSGYGVELAIKSTEYKALDDTQVKTVTNTSVEDKTETNEVQGFLFGKL
;
A
#
# COMPACT_ATOMS: atom_id res chain seq x y z
N MET A 1 -27.68 -66.01 -12.71
CA MET A 1 -26.81 -64.89 -13.13
C MET A 1 -27.34 -63.51 -12.73
N ALA A 2 -28.63 -63.34 -12.39
CA ALA A 2 -29.19 -62.03 -11.98
C ALA A 2 -28.83 -61.60 -10.54
N GLU A 3 -28.86 -62.51 -9.55
CA GLU A 3 -28.57 -62.17 -8.15
C GLU A 3 -27.15 -61.67 -7.90
N ALA A 4 -26.15 -62.21 -8.61
CA ALA A 4 -24.76 -61.80 -8.44
C ALA A 4 -24.51 -60.36 -8.92
N ALA A 5 -25.28 -59.88 -9.90
CA ALA A 5 -25.16 -58.52 -10.43
C ALA A 5 -25.77 -57.48 -9.47
N ASP A 6 -26.86 -57.83 -8.77
CA ASP A 6 -27.48 -56.95 -7.78
C ASP A 6 -26.65 -56.84 -6.50
N ALA A 7 -26.04 -57.94 -6.04
CA ALA A 7 -25.14 -57.92 -4.89
C ALA A 7 -23.91 -57.02 -5.13
N VAL A 8 -23.35 -57.06 -6.35
CA VAL A 8 -22.23 -56.22 -6.78
C VAL A 8 -22.64 -54.75 -6.89
N ARG A 9 -23.85 -54.45 -7.38
CA ARG A 9 -24.39 -53.08 -7.41
C ARG A 9 -24.63 -52.50 -6.02
N LEU A 10 -25.16 -53.30 -5.10
CA LEU A 10 -25.35 -52.91 -3.69
C LEU A 10 -24.01 -52.64 -2.99
N LEU A 11 -22.99 -53.48 -3.19
CA LEU A 11 -21.64 -53.29 -2.66
C LEU A 11 -20.93 -52.06 -3.25
N LEU A 12 -21.10 -51.80 -4.55
CA LEU A 12 -20.57 -50.58 -5.20
C LEU A 12 -21.27 -49.31 -4.74
N SER A 13 -22.59 -49.37 -4.51
CA SER A 13 -23.35 -48.23 -3.97
C SER A 13 -23.01 -47.93 -2.51
N SER A 14 -22.77 -48.97 -1.70
CA SER A 14 -22.35 -48.87 -0.29
C SER A 14 -20.94 -48.28 -0.17
N THR A 15 -20.00 -48.72 -1.01
CA THR A 15 -18.63 -48.17 -1.04
C THR A 15 -18.61 -46.72 -1.54
N ALA A 16 -19.42 -46.35 -2.53
CA ALA A 16 -19.57 -44.96 -2.96
C ALA A 16 -20.18 -44.07 -1.87
N LEU A 17 -21.16 -44.57 -1.10
CA LEU A 17 -21.77 -43.83 0.01
C LEU A 17 -20.77 -43.63 1.18
N TRP A 18 -19.94 -44.64 1.47
CA TRP A 18 -18.84 -44.50 2.44
C TRP A 18 -17.79 -43.50 1.98
N LEU A 19 -17.39 -43.51 0.70
CA LEU A 19 -16.46 -42.52 0.16
C LEU A 19 -17.00 -41.08 0.19
N LEU A 20 -18.31 -40.89 0.02
CA LEU A 20 -18.98 -39.58 0.18
C LEU A 20 -19.03 -39.10 1.63
N LEU A 21 -19.13 -40.02 2.60
CA LEU A 21 -19.13 -39.71 4.03
C LEU A 21 -17.73 -39.43 4.60
N LEU A 22 -16.67 -40.05 4.06
CA LEU A 22 -15.28 -39.74 4.44
C LEU A 22 -14.77 -38.38 3.93
N GLY A 23 -15.45 -37.76 2.96
CA GLY A 23 -15.09 -36.43 2.42
C GLY A 23 -15.65 -35.24 3.21
N ALA A 24 -16.57 -35.46 4.14
CA ALA A 24 -17.18 -34.42 4.96
C ALA A 24 -16.36 -34.14 6.22
N GLY A 25 -15.06 -33.88 6.07
CA GLY A 25 -14.29 -33.25 7.13
C GLY A 25 -14.79 -31.82 7.31
N THR A 26 -15.48 -31.53 8.40
CA THR A 26 -15.74 -30.14 8.79
C THR A 26 -14.39 -29.46 8.99
N ALA A 27 -13.97 -28.65 8.02
CA ALA A 27 -12.80 -27.81 8.17
C ALA A 27 -13.08 -26.84 9.33
N SER A 28 -12.63 -27.20 10.53
CA SER A 28 -12.66 -26.31 11.68
C SER A 28 -11.77 -25.13 11.32
N ALA A 29 -12.38 -23.99 10.98
CA ALA A 29 -11.65 -22.76 10.71
C ALA A 29 -10.72 -22.48 11.91
N SER A 30 -9.43 -22.32 11.64
CA SER A 30 -8.47 -22.00 12.69
C SER A 30 -8.87 -20.65 13.31
N LYS A 31 -8.86 -20.57 14.65
CA LYS A 31 -9.09 -19.31 15.35
C LYS A 31 -7.83 -18.46 15.20
N ALA A 32 -7.77 -17.68 14.13
CA ALA A 32 -6.67 -16.75 13.87
C ALA A 32 -7.01 -15.34 14.39
N VAL A 33 -6.03 -14.68 14.98
CA VAL A 33 -6.11 -13.26 15.31
C VAL A 33 -5.27 -12.50 14.29
N THR A 34 -5.88 -11.55 13.59
CA THR A 34 -5.22 -10.71 12.59
C THR A 34 -5.25 -9.26 13.04
N ALA A 35 -4.09 -8.61 13.04
CA ALA A 35 -3.95 -7.20 13.36
C ALA A 35 -3.26 -6.48 12.19
N HIS A 36 -3.74 -5.27 11.89
CA HIS A 36 -3.20 -4.41 10.84
C HIS A 36 -3.03 -2.99 11.36
N LEU A 37 -1.88 -2.37 11.08
CA LEU A 37 -1.64 -0.95 11.32
C LEU A 37 -1.91 -0.15 10.04
N THR A 38 -2.73 0.88 10.16
CA THR A 38 -3.03 1.80 9.06
C THR A 38 -2.57 3.22 9.39
N ALA A 39 -2.04 3.92 8.40
CA ALA A 39 -1.73 5.34 8.51
C ALA A 39 -3.00 6.20 8.35
N LYS A 40 -2.88 7.49 8.66
CA LYS A 40 -3.98 8.45 8.50
C LYS A 40 -4.17 8.91 7.05
N TRP A 41 -3.20 8.65 6.17
CA TRP A 41 -3.19 9.08 4.78
C TRP A 41 -3.57 7.94 3.81
N PRO A 42 -4.02 8.29 2.58
CA PRO A 42 -4.34 7.32 1.55
C PRO A 42 -3.11 6.57 1.06
N GLU A 43 -3.33 5.41 0.45
CA GLU A 43 -2.25 4.65 -0.17
C GLU A 43 -1.54 5.45 -1.28
N THR A 44 -0.21 5.43 -1.23
CA THR A 44 0.66 6.13 -2.17
C THR A 44 1.10 5.22 -3.33
N PRO A 45 1.25 5.74 -4.57
CA PRO A 45 1.72 4.92 -5.68
C PRO A 45 3.20 4.55 -5.55
N LEU A 46 3.54 3.27 -5.77
CA LEU A 46 4.92 2.76 -5.73
C LEU A 46 5.85 3.48 -6.72
N LEU A 47 5.34 3.95 -7.85
CA LEU A 47 6.12 4.70 -8.83
C LEU A 47 6.63 6.04 -8.25
N LEU A 48 5.83 6.71 -7.43
CA LEU A 48 6.24 7.95 -6.77
C LEU A 48 7.22 7.67 -5.63
N GLU A 49 6.96 6.61 -4.84
CA GLU A 49 7.91 6.15 -3.81
C GLU A 49 9.27 5.77 -4.42
N ALA A 50 9.28 5.13 -5.60
CA ALA A 50 10.50 4.83 -6.33
C ALA A 50 11.26 6.10 -6.73
N SER A 51 10.54 7.13 -7.18
CA SER A 51 11.18 8.40 -7.52
C SER A 51 11.80 9.08 -6.29
N GLU A 52 11.15 9.03 -5.13
CA GLU A 52 11.74 9.57 -3.90
C GLU A 52 13.00 8.82 -3.47
N PHE A 53 13.02 7.49 -3.60
CA PHE A 53 14.24 6.72 -3.39
C PHE A 53 15.38 7.18 -4.32
N MET A 54 15.07 7.41 -5.61
CA MET A 54 16.07 7.93 -6.56
C MET A 54 16.55 9.33 -6.19
N ALA A 55 15.67 10.19 -5.66
CA ALA A 55 16.03 11.54 -5.24
C ALA A 55 16.97 11.55 -4.03
N GLU A 56 16.80 10.60 -3.09
CA GLU A 56 17.72 10.45 -1.96
C GLU A 56 19.11 10.02 -2.43
N GLU A 57 19.19 9.17 -3.46
CA GLU A 57 20.44 8.76 -4.09
C GLU A 57 21.14 9.91 -4.81
N SER A 58 20.46 10.56 -5.75
CA SER A 58 20.93 11.81 -6.35
C SER A 58 19.82 12.53 -7.13
N ASN A 59 19.90 13.86 -7.18
CA ASN A 59 18.95 14.65 -7.97
C ASN A 59 19.02 14.30 -9.47
N GLU A 60 20.20 14.01 -10.00
CA GLU A 60 20.37 13.60 -11.40
C GLU A 60 19.68 12.26 -11.68
N LYS A 61 19.82 11.28 -10.79
CA LYS A 61 19.14 9.98 -10.89
C LYS A 61 17.62 10.14 -10.87
N PHE A 62 17.10 11.03 -10.02
CA PHE A 62 15.67 11.36 -10.02
C PHE A 62 15.17 11.79 -11.40
N TRP A 63 15.84 12.78 -12.00
CA TRP A 63 15.43 13.31 -13.31
C TRP A 63 15.64 12.29 -14.43
N GLN A 64 16.73 11.52 -14.43
CA GLN A 64 16.96 10.45 -15.40
C GLN A 64 15.91 9.34 -15.33
N PHE A 65 15.54 8.93 -14.11
CA PHE A 65 14.48 7.96 -13.89
C PHE A 65 13.14 8.49 -14.41
N LEU A 66 12.82 9.73 -14.08
CA LEU A 66 11.61 10.41 -14.49
C LEU A 66 11.47 10.51 -16.02
N GLU A 67 12.55 10.81 -16.75
CA GLU A 67 12.57 10.83 -18.22
C GLU A 67 12.24 9.46 -18.82
N THR A 68 12.57 8.37 -18.11
CA THR A 68 12.32 7.00 -18.57
C THR A 68 10.88 6.52 -18.33
N VAL A 69 10.18 7.12 -17.35
CA VAL A 69 8.87 6.67 -16.87
C VAL A 69 7.73 7.65 -17.18
N GLN A 70 7.94 8.60 -18.12
CA GLN A 70 6.97 9.66 -18.44
C GLN A 70 5.53 9.19 -18.69
N GLU A 71 5.32 8.00 -19.25
CA GLU A 71 3.99 7.42 -19.54
C GLU A 71 3.78 6.01 -18.95
N LEU A 72 4.44 5.71 -17.82
CA LEU A 72 4.35 4.39 -17.21
C LEU A 72 2.97 4.10 -16.57
N ALA A 73 2.16 5.11 -16.28
CA ALA A 73 0.87 4.92 -15.61
C ALA A 73 -0.17 4.20 -16.47
N ILE A 74 0.05 4.08 -17.79
CA ILE A 74 -0.81 3.30 -18.68
C ILE A 74 -0.77 1.82 -18.28
N TYR A 75 0.41 1.30 -17.95
CA TYR A 75 0.60 -0.10 -17.56
C TYR A 75 -0.10 -0.44 -16.24
N LYS A 76 -0.25 0.52 -15.32
CA LYS A 76 -1.00 0.34 -14.07
C LYS A 76 -2.47 -0.04 -14.32
N LYS A 77 -3.05 0.38 -15.45
CA LYS A 77 -4.45 0.09 -15.79
C LYS A 77 -4.63 -1.22 -16.54
N THR A 78 -3.59 -1.70 -17.21
CA THR A 78 -3.66 -2.87 -18.10
C THR A 78 -3.07 -4.13 -17.48
N GLU A 79 -2.07 -3.98 -16.61
CA GLU A 79 -1.29 -5.06 -16.03
C GLU A 79 -1.64 -5.30 -14.55
N SER A 80 -1.24 -6.45 -14.02
CA SER A 80 -1.33 -6.72 -12.58
C SER A 80 -0.39 -5.83 -11.75
N ASP A 81 -0.72 -5.62 -10.47
CA ASP A 81 0.15 -4.88 -9.54
C ASP A 81 1.56 -5.49 -9.43
N TYR A 82 1.66 -6.83 -9.51
CA TYR A 82 2.94 -7.54 -9.50
C TYR A 82 3.76 -7.26 -10.77
N SER A 83 3.13 -7.30 -11.95
CA SER A 83 3.77 -6.93 -13.22
C SER A 83 4.24 -5.48 -13.19
N TYR A 84 3.40 -4.58 -12.68
CA TYR A 84 3.72 -3.16 -12.56
C TYR A 84 4.89 -2.89 -11.60
N TYR A 85 4.90 -3.57 -10.45
CA TYR A 85 6.01 -3.56 -9.51
C TYR A 85 7.34 -3.99 -10.17
N ASN A 86 7.33 -5.12 -10.88
CA ASN A 86 8.52 -5.61 -11.56
C ASN A 86 8.98 -4.67 -12.69
N LEU A 87 8.03 -4.03 -13.38
CA LEU A 87 8.34 -3.02 -14.38
C LEU A 87 9.04 -1.81 -13.74
N ILE A 88 8.55 -1.31 -12.61
CA ILE A 88 9.20 -0.22 -11.86
C ILE A 88 10.62 -0.63 -11.48
N LEU A 89 10.82 -1.81 -10.90
CA LEU A 89 12.15 -2.31 -10.55
C LEU A 89 13.08 -2.44 -11.76
N LYS A 90 12.55 -2.91 -12.90
CA LYS A 90 13.32 -3.04 -14.15
C LYS A 90 13.75 -1.68 -14.69
N LYS A 91 12.89 -0.66 -14.59
CA LYS A 91 13.23 0.72 -14.97
C LYS A 91 14.22 1.34 -14.00
N ALA A 92 14.04 1.11 -12.70
CA ALA A 92 14.94 1.57 -11.65
C ALA A 92 16.34 0.95 -11.78
N GLY A 93 16.42 -0.34 -12.14
CA GLY A 93 17.68 -1.07 -12.33
C GLY A 93 18.54 -0.61 -13.50
N GLN A 94 18.07 0.36 -14.30
CA GLN A 94 18.91 1.04 -15.29
C GLN A 94 19.85 2.08 -14.65
N PHE A 95 19.50 2.57 -13.45
CA PHE A 95 20.20 3.63 -12.73
C PHE A 95 20.77 3.17 -11.38
N LEU A 96 20.32 2.03 -10.89
CA LEU A 96 20.70 1.45 -9.61
C LEU A 96 21.45 0.14 -9.81
N ASP A 97 22.42 -0.13 -8.95
CA ASP A 97 23.06 -1.43 -8.87
C ASP A 97 22.15 -2.46 -8.15
N ASN A 98 22.62 -3.71 -8.08
CA ASN A 98 21.84 -4.78 -7.47
C ASN A 98 21.62 -4.58 -5.95
N LEU A 99 22.54 -3.90 -5.25
CA LEU A 99 22.43 -3.62 -3.82
C LEU A 99 21.30 -2.61 -3.57
N HIS A 100 21.34 -1.49 -4.28
CA HIS A 100 20.32 -0.44 -4.18
C HIS A 100 18.96 -0.94 -4.66
N ILE A 101 18.89 -1.86 -5.63
CA ILE A 101 17.62 -2.49 -6.01
C ILE A 101 17.07 -3.36 -4.88
N ASN A 102 17.89 -4.12 -4.17
CA ASN A 102 17.42 -4.88 -3.01
C ASN A 102 16.98 -3.96 -1.87
N LEU A 103 17.67 -2.83 -1.68
CA LEU A 103 17.26 -1.80 -0.73
C LEU A 103 15.93 -1.15 -1.15
N LEU A 104 15.72 -0.86 -2.43
CA LEU A 104 14.46 -0.33 -2.97
C LEU A 104 13.31 -1.32 -2.73
N LYS A 105 13.53 -2.62 -2.94
CA LYS A 105 12.53 -3.65 -2.61
C LYS A 105 12.19 -3.63 -1.12
N PHE A 106 13.18 -3.51 -0.25
CA PHE A 106 12.97 -3.39 1.19
C PHE A 106 12.19 -2.12 1.53
N ALA A 107 12.57 -0.97 0.95
CA ALA A 107 11.91 0.31 1.12
C ALA A 107 10.44 0.26 0.68
N PHE A 108 10.12 -0.47 -0.40
CA PHE A 108 8.73 -0.74 -0.79
C PHE A 108 7.99 -1.60 0.23
N SER A 109 8.62 -2.63 0.79
CA SER A 109 7.97 -3.50 1.79
C SER A 109 7.62 -2.75 3.08
N ILE A 110 8.46 -1.79 3.49
CA ILE A 110 8.21 -0.95 4.68
C ILE A 110 7.55 0.40 4.35
N ARG A 111 7.38 0.70 3.06
CA ARG A 111 6.77 1.91 2.54
C ARG A 111 7.43 3.19 3.05
N ALA A 112 8.77 3.17 3.05
CA ALA A 112 9.62 4.20 3.65
C ALA A 112 9.35 5.63 3.11
N TYR A 113 9.02 5.75 1.81
CA TYR A 113 8.81 7.04 1.15
C TYR A 113 7.33 7.46 1.04
N SER A 114 6.40 6.63 1.52
CA SER A 114 4.98 6.99 1.57
C SER A 114 4.74 8.33 2.33
N PRO A 115 5.40 8.60 3.48
CA PRO A 115 5.26 9.87 4.17
C PRO A 115 5.72 11.07 3.35
N THR A 116 6.80 10.94 2.56
CA THR A 116 7.33 12.01 1.72
C THR A 116 6.37 12.35 0.59
N VAL A 117 5.81 11.33 -0.09
CA VAL A 117 4.78 11.53 -1.11
C VAL A 117 3.56 12.23 -0.49
N GLN A 118 3.14 11.80 0.70
CA GLN A 118 2.02 12.43 1.42
C GLN A 118 2.32 13.87 1.84
N MET A 119 3.57 14.19 2.23
CA MET A 119 3.98 15.56 2.55
C MET A 119 3.74 16.49 1.35
N PHE A 120 4.11 16.08 0.14
CA PHE A 120 3.82 16.87 -1.06
C PHE A 120 2.32 17.02 -1.34
N GLN A 121 1.50 16.00 -1.07
CA GLN A 121 0.04 16.12 -1.16
C GLN A 121 -0.50 17.17 -0.18
N GLN A 122 0.05 17.24 1.04
CA GLN A 122 -0.36 18.27 2.01
C GLN A 122 0.04 19.67 1.55
N ILE A 123 1.26 19.84 1.01
CA ILE A 123 1.68 21.11 0.42
C ILE A 123 0.75 21.53 -0.73
N ALA A 124 0.33 20.58 -1.57
CA ALA A 124 -0.61 20.84 -2.65
C ALA A 124 -2.04 21.15 -2.15
N ALA A 125 -2.42 20.68 -0.95
CA ALA A 125 -3.70 21.03 -0.34
C ALA A 125 -3.75 22.50 0.11
N ASP A 126 -2.62 23.06 0.55
CA ASP A 126 -2.49 24.48 0.89
C ASP A 126 -2.45 25.40 -0.36
N GLU A 127 -1.99 24.87 -1.50
CA GLU A 127 -1.96 25.55 -2.80
C GLU A 127 -2.88 24.85 -3.82
N PRO A 128 -4.22 24.89 -3.63
CA PRO A 128 -5.12 24.07 -4.42
C PRO A 128 -5.09 24.42 -5.92
N PRO A 129 -5.22 23.41 -6.79
CA PRO A 129 -5.33 23.63 -8.22
C PRO A 129 -6.59 24.41 -8.58
N PRO A 130 -6.59 25.06 -9.76
CA PRO A 130 -7.84 25.45 -10.42
C PRO A 130 -8.75 24.22 -10.65
N ASP A 131 -10.06 24.45 -10.71
CA ASP A 131 -11.05 23.38 -10.83
C ASP A 131 -10.79 22.46 -12.04
N GLY A 132 -10.85 21.14 -11.80
CA GLY A 132 -10.83 20.12 -12.84
C GLY A 132 -9.47 19.80 -13.47
N CYS A 133 -8.36 20.11 -12.78
CA CYS A 133 -7.01 19.89 -13.32
C CYS A 133 -6.34 18.65 -12.75
N ASP A 134 -5.83 17.78 -13.63
CA ASP A 134 -5.06 16.59 -13.23
C ASP A 134 -3.61 16.94 -12.83
N ALA A 135 -3.07 17.99 -13.46
CA ALA A 135 -1.79 18.58 -13.17
C ALA A 135 -1.88 20.10 -13.32
N PHE A 136 -1.12 20.82 -12.51
CA PHE A 136 -1.13 22.27 -12.52
C PHE A 136 0.25 22.84 -12.21
N VAL A 137 0.46 24.08 -12.62
CA VAL A 137 1.72 24.78 -12.50
C VAL A 137 1.53 26.03 -11.68
N VAL A 138 2.42 26.23 -10.72
CA VAL A 138 2.48 27.43 -9.87
C VAL A 138 3.68 28.27 -10.30
N ILE A 139 3.39 29.49 -10.76
CA ILE A 139 4.40 30.49 -11.10
C ILE A 139 4.16 31.65 -10.15
N HIS A 140 5.02 31.82 -9.14
CA HIS A 140 4.99 32.95 -8.19
C HIS A 140 3.56 33.29 -7.71
N LYS A 141 2.92 32.33 -7.01
CA LYS A 141 1.56 32.42 -6.44
C LYS A 141 0.39 32.48 -7.44
N LYS A 142 0.61 32.22 -8.74
CA LYS A 142 -0.48 32.05 -9.71
C LYS A 142 -0.48 30.65 -10.28
N HIS A 143 -1.66 30.04 -10.29
CA HIS A 143 -1.87 28.67 -10.71
C HIS A 143 -2.42 28.65 -12.14
N THR A 144 -1.95 27.71 -12.96
CA THR A 144 -2.49 27.45 -14.30
C THR A 144 -2.44 25.97 -14.60
N CYS A 145 -3.47 25.47 -15.28
CA CYS A 145 -3.49 24.12 -15.85
C CYS A 145 -3.37 24.13 -17.37
N LYS A 146 -3.13 25.30 -17.97
CA LYS A 146 -3.01 25.46 -19.41
C LYS A 146 -1.59 25.87 -19.76
N ILE A 147 -0.94 25.06 -20.59
CA ILE A 147 0.42 25.30 -21.09
C ILE A 147 0.52 26.67 -21.78
N ASN A 148 -0.50 27.04 -22.57
CA ASN A 148 -0.54 28.31 -23.31
C ASN A 148 -0.44 29.55 -22.40
N GLN A 149 -0.85 29.45 -21.12
CA GLN A 149 -0.79 30.57 -20.18
C GLN A 149 0.57 30.73 -19.50
N ILE A 150 1.44 29.71 -19.54
CA ILE A 150 2.75 29.73 -18.87
C ILE A 150 3.59 30.93 -19.33
N LYS A 151 3.69 31.15 -20.65
CA LYS A 151 4.44 32.27 -21.23
C LYS A 151 3.93 33.63 -20.76
N LYS A 152 2.60 33.78 -20.60
CA LYS A 152 1.97 35.02 -20.12
C LYS A 152 2.27 35.26 -18.64
N LEU A 153 2.23 34.22 -17.82
CA LEU A 153 2.51 34.30 -16.39
C LEU A 153 4.00 34.55 -16.11
N LEU A 154 4.91 33.93 -16.87
CA LEU A 154 6.35 34.13 -16.72
C LEU A 154 6.75 35.60 -16.95
N LYS A 155 6.16 36.29 -17.93
CA LYS A 155 6.40 37.73 -18.14
C LYS A 155 6.07 38.61 -16.93
N LYS A 156 5.13 38.19 -16.09
CA LYS A 156 4.72 38.89 -14.86
C LYS A 156 5.34 38.28 -13.60
N ALA A 157 6.26 37.32 -13.71
CA ALA A 157 6.82 36.63 -12.55
C ALA A 157 7.65 37.58 -11.67
N THR A 158 8.50 38.41 -12.27
CA THR A 158 9.37 39.37 -11.55
C THR A 158 8.61 40.39 -10.69
N SER A 159 7.36 40.68 -11.02
CA SER A 159 6.50 41.57 -10.22
C SER A 159 5.91 40.94 -8.95
N ARG A 160 6.13 39.64 -8.74
CA ARG A 160 5.51 38.84 -7.68
C ARG A 160 6.57 38.27 -6.75
N PRO A 161 6.21 38.00 -5.48
CA PRO A 161 7.15 37.43 -4.54
C PRO A 161 7.59 36.04 -5.01
N ARG A 162 8.90 35.79 -4.95
CA ARG A 162 9.50 34.49 -5.24
C ARG A 162 8.93 33.45 -4.26
N PRO A 163 8.44 32.29 -4.76
CA PRO A 163 7.94 31.25 -3.87
C PRO A 163 9.06 30.64 -3.04
N TYR A 164 8.73 30.18 -1.84
CA TYR A 164 9.65 29.44 -1.00
C TYR A 164 9.80 28.01 -1.53
N LEU A 165 11.04 27.54 -1.62
CA LEU A 165 11.38 26.19 -2.03
C LEU A 165 11.80 25.39 -0.80
N PHE A 166 11.20 24.23 -0.61
CA PHE A 166 11.53 23.32 0.49
C PHE A 166 12.83 22.58 0.18
N LYS A 167 13.49 22.07 1.22
CA LYS A 167 14.73 21.30 1.07
C LYS A 167 14.52 20.03 0.23
N GLY A 168 13.35 19.39 0.37
CA GLY A 168 13.00 18.19 -0.39
C GLY A 168 12.49 18.45 -1.81
N ASP A 169 12.39 19.71 -2.26
CA ASP A 169 11.91 20.00 -3.61
C ASP A 169 12.89 19.51 -4.68
N HIS A 170 12.36 18.80 -5.68
CA HIS A 170 13.14 18.28 -6.81
C HIS A 170 13.40 19.40 -7.82
N LYS A 171 14.63 19.89 -7.88
CA LYS A 171 15.04 21.00 -8.75
C LYS A 171 15.68 20.46 -10.02
N PHE A 172 15.19 20.89 -11.17
CA PHE A 172 15.80 20.52 -12.44
C PHE A 172 17.23 21.07 -12.51
N PRO A 173 18.22 20.26 -12.94
CA PRO A 173 19.61 20.70 -13.05
C PRO A 173 19.71 21.94 -13.92
N THR A 174 20.24 23.04 -13.36
CA THR A 174 20.45 24.29 -14.09
C THR A 174 21.73 24.98 -13.63
N ASN A 175 22.44 25.58 -14.58
CA ASN A 175 23.70 26.28 -14.33
C ASN A 175 23.49 27.78 -14.06
N ARG A 176 22.24 28.25 -14.09
CA ARG A 176 21.90 29.67 -13.95
C ARG A 176 21.13 29.93 -12.66
N GLU A 177 21.60 30.93 -11.92
CA GLU A 177 20.95 31.40 -10.70
C GLU A 177 19.91 32.50 -10.99
N ASN A 178 19.08 32.82 -10.00
CA ASN A 178 18.08 33.91 -10.06
C ASN A 178 17.02 33.83 -11.18
N LEU A 179 16.76 32.63 -11.72
CA LEU A 179 15.68 32.43 -12.69
C LEU A 179 14.28 32.52 -12.04
N PRO A 180 13.23 32.86 -12.82
CA PRO A 180 11.85 32.70 -12.40
C PRO A 180 11.52 31.26 -12.04
N VAL A 181 11.07 31.04 -10.80
CA VAL A 181 10.66 29.72 -10.31
C VAL A 181 9.32 29.29 -10.89
N ILE A 182 9.27 28.06 -11.39
CA ILE A 182 8.06 27.36 -11.79
C ILE A 182 7.98 26.04 -11.02
N ILE A 183 6.83 25.74 -10.44
CA ILE A 183 6.61 24.51 -9.68
C ILE A 183 5.51 23.72 -10.39
N LEU A 184 5.82 22.53 -10.87
CA LEU A 184 4.85 21.60 -11.42
C LEU A 184 4.34 20.69 -10.31
N TYR A 185 3.02 20.65 -10.15
CA TYR A 185 2.30 19.68 -9.34
C TYR A 185 1.65 18.67 -10.28
N ALA A 186 2.15 17.44 -10.28
CA ALA A 186 1.62 16.39 -11.15
C ALA A 186 1.88 14.98 -10.60
N GLU A 187 1.10 14.02 -11.10
CA GLU A 187 1.34 12.60 -10.87
C GLU A 187 2.28 12.07 -11.96
N MET A 188 3.47 11.62 -11.56
CA MET A 188 4.48 11.09 -12.48
C MET A 188 3.95 9.87 -13.23
N GLY A 189 4.29 9.75 -14.52
CA GLY A 189 3.86 8.65 -15.38
C GLY A 189 2.51 8.87 -16.07
N THR A 190 1.83 9.98 -15.80
CA THR A 190 0.58 10.35 -16.48
C THR A 190 0.85 11.15 -17.75
N ARG A 191 -0.11 11.12 -18.70
CA ARG A 191 -0.03 11.93 -19.92
C ARG A 191 -0.01 13.44 -19.65
N ALA A 192 -0.78 13.89 -18.64
CA ALA A 192 -0.82 15.29 -18.23
C ALA A 192 0.57 15.75 -17.76
N PHE A 193 1.23 14.93 -16.93
CA PHE A 193 2.61 15.16 -16.50
C PHE A 193 3.55 15.30 -17.70
N ARG A 194 3.53 14.35 -18.65
CA ARG A 194 4.42 14.39 -19.83
C ARG A 194 4.27 15.69 -20.62
N GLN A 195 3.03 16.13 -20.88
CA GLN A 195 2.77 17.35 -21.65
C GLN A 195 3.38 18.60 -21.01
N PHE A 196 3.24 18.75 -19.68
CA PHE A 196 3.88 19.85 -18.97
C PHE A 196 5.39 19.69 -18.93
N HIS A 197 5.85 18.49 -18.59
CA HIS A 197 7.25 18.20 -18.40
C HIS A 197 8.08 18.51 -19.65
N THR A 198 7.64 18.09 -20.85
CA THR A 198 8.32 18.38 -22.11
C THR A 198 8.54 19.90 -22.33
N VAL A 199 7.52 20.72 -22.05
CA VAL A 199 7.62 22.17 -22.24
C VAL A 199 8.49 22.82 -21.16
N LEU A 200 8.40 22.34 -19.92
CA LEU A 200 9.15 22.90 -18.79
C LEU A 200 10.61 22.50 -18.80
N SER A 201 10.94 21.27 -19.20
CA SER A 201 12.32 20.79 -19.31
C SER A 201 13.07 21.52 -20.42
N GLU A 202 12.46 21.71 -21.60
CA GLU A 202 13.04 22.50 -22.69
C GLU A 202 13.38 23.93 -22.23
N LYS A 203 12.45 24.58 -21.51
CA LYS A 203 12.69 25.92 -20.96
C LYS A 203 13.75 25.97 -19.87
N ALA A 204 13.83 24.95 -19.04
CA ALA A 204 14.84 24.85 -18.00
C ALA A 204 16.23 24.62 -18.61
N GLN A 205 16.34 23.79 -19.64
CA GLN A 205 17.57 23.54 -20.41
C GLN A 205 18.06 24.80 -21.13
N ASN A 206 17.14 25.59 -21.70
CA ASN A 206 17.46 26.91 -22.27
C ASN A 206 17.84 27.96 -21.21
N GLY A 207 17.76 27.62 -19.92
CA GLY A 207 18.08 28.52 -18.82
C GLY A 207 17.13 29.70 -18.70
N GLU A 208 15.84 29.50 -19.04
CA GLU A 208 14.79 30.52 -18.91
C GLU A 208 14.12 30.50 -17.53
N ILE A 209 14.03 29.33 -16.90
CA ILE A 209 13.25 29.10 -15.68
C ILE A 209 13.96 28.15 -14.72
N LEU A 210 13.69 28.29 -13.42
CA LEU A 210 14.02 27.27 -12.42
C LEU A 210 12.82 26.33 -12.30
N TYR A 211 12.95 25.13 -12.85
CA TYR A 211 11.90 24.12 -12.84
C TYR A 211 11.98 23.24 -11.61
N VAL A 212 10.87 23.14 -10.88
CA VAL A 212 10.71 22.29 -9.69
C VAL A 212 9.53 21.35 -9.89
N LEU A 213 9.67 20.11 -9.46
CA LEU A 213 8.59 19.12 -9.44
C LEU A 213 8.18 18.79 -8.00
N ARG A 214 6.87 18.79 -7.75
CA ARG A 214 6.24 18.27 -6.53
C ARG A 214 5.19 17.23 -6.91
N HIS A 215 5.13 16.14 -6.17
CA HIS A 215 4.16 15.08 -6.40
C HIS A 215 2.76 15.55 -6.06
N TYR A 216 1.83 15.35 -6.98
CA TYR A 216 0.42 15.69 -6.79
C TYR A 216 -0.46 14.60 -7.38
N ILE A 217 -1.42 14.12 -6.60
CA ILE A 217 -2.37 13.09 -7.02
C ILE A 217 -3.75 13.73 -6.88
N GLN A 218 -4.40 14.01 -8.01
CA GLN A 218 -5.71 14.65 -8.00
C GLN A 218 -6.76 13.80 -7.26
N LYS A 219 -6.71 12.48 -7.44
CA LYS A 219 -7.64 11.53 -6.84
C LYS A 219 -6.86 10.46 -6.08
N PRO A 220 -6.54 10.70 -4.80
CA PRO A 220 -5.89 9.71 -3.96
C PRO A 220 -6.75 8.45 -3.81
N ALA A 221 -6.11 7.32 -3.50
CA ALA A 221 -6.83 6.08 -3.25
C ALA A 221 -7.77 6.23 -2.03
N SER A 222 -8.94 5.59 -2.07
CA SER A 222 -9.85 5.59 -0.92
C SER A 222 -9.32 4.74 0.24
N GLN A 223 -8.44 3.79 -0.05
CA GLN A 223 -7.84 2.90 0.94
C GLN A 223 -6.75 3.62 1.71
N LYS A 224 -6.75 3.43 3.03
CA LYS A 224 -5.68 3.92 3.90
C LYS A 224 -4.42 3.09 3.72
N MET A 225 -3.31 3.77 3.89
CA MET A 225 -1.99 3.18 3.75
C MET A 225 -1.72 2.14 4.85
N TYR A 226 -1.42 0.89 4.49
CA TYR A 226 -0.96 -0.12 5.45
C TYR A 226 0.52 0.09 5.76
N LEU A 227 0.87 0.05 7.04
CA LEU A 227 2.25 0.21 7.50
C LEU A 227 2.84 -1.14 7.88
N SER A 228 4.16 -1.25 7.79
CA SER A 228 4.95 -2.41 8.24
C SER A 228 5.97 -1.95 9.31
N GLY A 229 6.69 -2.89 9.91
CA GLY A 229 7.75 -2.56 10.88
C GLY A 229 7.28 -2.41 12.33
N TYR A 230 6.09 -2.92 12.66
CA TYR A 230 5.57 -3.02 14.03
C TYR A 230 5.42 -4.49 14.43
N GLY A 231 5.54 -4.77 15.74
CA GLY A 231 5.25 -6.06 16.34
C GLY A 231 3.88 -6.05 17.01
N VAL A 232 3.19 -7.19 16.96
CA VAL A 232 1.93 -7.42 17.68
C VAL A 232 2.15 -8.52 18.69
N GLU A 233 1.73 -8.28 19.92
CA GLU A 233 1.84 -9.23 21.02
C GLU A 233 0.45 -9.63 21.53
N LEU A 234 0.27 -10.92 21.80
CA LEU A 234 -0.89 -11.45 22.52
C LEU A 234 -0.44 -11.91 23.90
N ALA A 235 -0.57 -11.02 24.88
CA ALA A 235 -0.21 -11.31 26.26
C ALA A 235 -1.37 -12.03 26.98
N ILE A 236 -1.07 -13.15 27.64
CA ILE A 236 -2.02 -13.84 28.52
C ILE A 236 -2.08 -13.09 29.85
N LYS A 237 -3.25 -12.51 30.16
CA LYS A 237 -3.43 -11.71 31.38
C LYS A 237 -3.66 -12.55 32.65
N SER A 238 -4.18 -13.77 32.52
CA SER A 238 -4.48 -14.66 33.65
C SER A 238 -3.53 -15.85 33.64
N THR A 239 -2.45 -15.79 34.44
CA THR A 239 -1.47 -16.87 34.59
C THR A 239 -1.68 -17.70 35.86
N GLU A 240 -2.61 -17.32 36.73
CA GLU A 240 -2.97 -18.09 37.92
C GLU A 240 -3.86 -19.27 37.54
N TYR A 241 -3.30 -20.47 37.59
CA TYR A 241 -4.09 -21.70 37.55
C TYR A 241 -4.62 -21.96 38.97
N LYS A 242 -5.94 -21.80 39.18
CA LYS A 242 -6.57 -22.34 40.38
C LYS A 242 -6.66 -23.85 40.22
N ALA A 243 -5.69 -24.58 40.76
CA ALA A 243 -5.83 -26.01 40.95
C ALA A 243 -6.93 -26.24 41.99
N LEU A 244 -8.08 -26.73 41.55
CA LEU A 244 -9.06 -27.31 42.46
C LEU A 244 -8.47 -28.65 42.92
N ASP A 245 -8.31 -28.80 44.23
CA ASP A 245 -7.88 -30.06 44.83
C ASP A 245 -9.08 -31.02 44.89
N ASP A 246 -9.14 -31.93 43.92
CA ASP A 246 -10.19 -32.95 43.83
C ASP A 246 -10.08 -34.03 44.93
N THR A 247 -9.09 -33.96 45.83
CA THR A 247 -8.94 -34.94 46.92
C THR A 247 -9.88 -34.70 48.09
N GLN A 248 -10.54 -33.54 48.18
CA GLN A 248 -11.61 -33.34 49.16
C GLN A 248 -12.97 -33.79 48.61
N VAL A 249 -13.15 -35.10 48.53
CA VAL A 249 -14.49 -35.70 48.55
C VAL A 249 -15.10 -35.37 49.91
N LYS A 250 -15.86 -34.27 49.99
CA LYS A 250 -16.78 -34.06 51.11
C LYS A 250 -17.70 -35.26 51.13
N THR A 251 -17.50 -36.15 52.09
CA THR A 251 -18.33 -37.32 52.33
C THR A 251 -19.68 -36.82 52.82
N VAL A 252 -20.57 -36.44 51.90
CA VAL A 252 -21.95 -36.11 52.23
C VAL A 252 -22.64 -37.44 52.52
N THR A 253 -22.78 -37.75 53.81
CA THR A 253 -23.58 -38.87 54.29
C THR A 253 -25.02 -38.64 53.84
N ASN A 254 -25.54 -39.60 53.05
CA ASN A 254 -26.85 -39.62 52.41
C ASN A 254 -27.99 -38.99 53.23
N THR A 255 -28.72 -38.05 52.63
CA THR A 255 -30.20 -38.09 52.68
C THR A 255 -30.79 -37.41 51.44
N SER A 256 -31.43 -38.24 50.60
CA SER A 256 -32.51 -37.94 49.64
C SER A 256 -32.33 -36.77 48.65
N VAL A 257 -32.25 -37.07 47.35
CA VAL A 257 -33.37 -37.01 46.38
C VAL A 257 -32.83 -37.38 44.99
N GLU A 258 -33.62 -38.12 44.25
CA GLU A 258 -33.39 -38.63 42.90
C GLU A 258 -33.07 -37.53 41.87
N ASP A 259 -32.04 -37.73 41.06
CA ASP A 259 -32.17 -37.51 39.61
C ASP A 259 -31.27 -38.49 38.85
N LYS A 260 -31.83 -39.09 37.80
CA LYS A 260 -31.17 -40.11 36.98
C LYS A 260 -30.61 -39.44 35.72
N THR A 261 -29.47 -39.97 35.30
CA THR A 261 -28.84 -39.82 33.97
C THR A 261 -28.16 -38.50 33.66
N GLU A 262 -27.00 -38.31 34.30
CA GLU A 262 -25.86 -37.65 33.71
C GLU A 262 -25.40 -38.39 32.44
N THR A 263 -25.61 -37.72 31.32
CA THR A 263 -24.95 -37.93 30.05
C THR A 263 -23.48 -37.57 30.19
N ASN A 264 -22.63 -38.60 30.05
CA ASN A 264 -21.18 -38.55 30.14
C ASN A 264 -20.52 -37.40 29.37
N GLU A 265 -19.81 -36.57 30.13
CA GLU A 265 -18.60 -35.82 29.81
C GLU A 265 -18.55 -34.99 28.50
N VAL A 266 -18.80 -33.68 28.63
CA VAL A 266 -18.63 -32.68 27.56
C VAL A 266 -17.99 -31.40 28.14
N GLN A 267 -16.94 -30.88 27.48
CA GLN A 267 -16.15 -29.72 27.91
C GLN A 267 -15.42 -29.86 29.27
N GLY A 268 -14.96 -31.06 29.60
CA GLY A 268 -13.98 -31.26 30.68
C GLY A 268 -14.54 -31.49 32.08
N PHE A 269 -15.80 -31.94 32.21
CA PHE A 269 -16.36 -32.43 33.49
C PHE A 269 -16.94 -33.84 33.32
N LEU A 270 -16.47 -34.80 34.13
CA LEU A 270 -16.91 -36.20 34.20
C LEU A 270 -18.29 -36.30 34.84
N PHE A 271 -19.28 -36.66 34.04
CA PHE A 271 -20.66 -36.84 34.48
C PHE A 271 -20.99 -38.34 34.53
N GLY A 272 -20.61 -39.04 35.62
CA GLY A 272 -21.39 -40.21 36.04
C GLY A 272 -20.72 -41.56 36.33
N LYS A 273 -19.42 -41.82 36.08
CA LYS A 273 -18.71 -43.01 36.64
C LYS A 273 -17.21 -43.06 36.34
N LEU A 274 -16.41 -42.65 37.31
CA LEU A 274 -15.33 -43.48 37.84
C LEU A 274 -15.75 -43.90 39.25
#